data_AF-A0A7Y4NCM6-F1
#
_entry.id   AF-A0A7Y4NCM6-F1
#
_cell.length_a   1.000
_cell.length_b   1.000
_cell.length_c   1.000
_cell.angle_alpha   90.00
_cell.angle_beta   90.00
_cell.angle_gamma   90.00
#
_symmetry.space_group_name_H-M   'P 1'
#
loop_
_entity.id
_entity.type
_entity.pdbx_description
1 polymer ?
#
loop_
_entity_poly.entity_id
_entity_poly.type
_entity_poly.pdbx_seq_one_letter_code
_entity_poly.pdbx_strand_id
1 'polypeptide(L)'
;MRIALLVSAWDSVAPEWRQAGPAAYLAHHLPLLEDFLWSNFLPEDVFRFGLSSTGGDLRNPDYSEKYLDNPCGFVEWVDMRGRQQRSDIGLPLYWLLFGEHALSAP
;
A
#
# COMPACT_ATOMS: atom_id res chain seq x y z
N MET A 1 -1.29 -17.29 9.16
CA MET A 1 -2.22 -17.14 8.00
C MET A 1 -2.09 -15.69 7.59
N ARG A 2 -1.74 -15.41 6.33
CA ARG A 2 -1.37 -14.03 5.96
C ARG A 2 -2.57 -13.19 5.54
N ILE A 3 -2.59 -11.93 5.98
CA ILE A 3 -3.62 -10.93 5.70
C ILE A 3 -2.92 -9.67 5.16
N ALA A 4 -3.27 -9.27 3.95
CA ALA A 4 -2.81 -8.02 3.35
C ALA A 4 -3.96 -7.01 3.38
N LEU A 5 -3.75 -5.89 4.08
CA LEU A 5 -4.66 -4.75 4.03
C LEU A 5 -4.20 -3.79 2.92
N LEU A 6 -5.16 -3.38 2.10
CA LEU A 6 -4.92 -2.53 0.94
C LEU A 6 -5.70 -1.23 1.08
N VAL A 7 -4.97 -0.12 1.18
CA VAL A 7 -5.54 1.22 1.03
C VAL A 7 -5.48 1.58 -0.45
N SER A 8 -6.60 1.44 -1.14
CA SER A 8 -6.72 1.77 -2.57
C SER A 8 -6.70 3.28 -2.81
N ALA A 9 -6.34 3.68 -4.03
CA ALA A 9 -6.21 5.08 -4.44
C ALA A 9 -5.26 5.88 -3.53
N TRP A 10 -4.14 5.24 -3.16
CA TRP A 10 -3.19 5.80 -2.18
C TRP A 10 -2.59 7.14 -2.62
N ASP A 11 -2.47 7.38 -3.93
CA ASP A 11 -2.06 8.66 -4.52
C ASP A 11 -3.02 9.83 -4.22
N SER A 12 -4.30 9.53 -3.96
CA SER A 12 -5.32 10.52 -3.60
C SER A 12 -5.36 10.84 -2.11
N VAL A 13 -4.62 10.08 -1.28
CA VAL A 13 -4.56 10.32 0.16
C VAL A 13 -3.70 11.56 0.46
N ALA A 14 -4.12 12.30 1.49
CA ALA A 14 -3.47 13.56 1.87
C ALA A 14 -1.95 13.36 2.12
N PRO A 15 -1.09 14.31 1.70
CA PRO A 15 0.37 14.14 1.72
C PRO A 15 0.94 13.74 3.08
N GLU A 16 0.37 14.22 4.18
CA GLU A 16 0.74 13.89 5.56
C GLU A 16 0.60 12.39 5.85
N TRP A 17 -0.47 11.78 5.35
CA TRP A 17 -0.72 10.34 5.52
C TRP A 17 0.13 9.51 4.58
N ARG A 18 0.40 10.01 3.36
CA ARG A 18 1.39 9.39 2.48
C ARG A 18 2.78 9.38 3.14
N GLN A 19 3.14 10.43 3.89
CA GLN A 19 4.39 10.48 4.65
C GLN A 19 4.42 9.51 5.83
N ALA A 20 3.33 9.40 6.58
CA ALA A 20 3.23 8.48 7.72
C ALA A 20 3.12 7.01 7.29
N GLY A 21 2.58 6.75 6.10
CA GLY A 21 2.43 5.44 5.51
C GLY A 21 1.07 4.76 5.77
N PRO A 22 0.78 3.66 5.07
CA PRO A 22 -0.52 2.99 5.11
C PRO A 22 -0.89 2.45 6.50
N ALA A 23 0.09 1.95 7.26
CA ALA A 23 -0.14 1.42 8.60
C ALA A 23 -0.59 2.52 9.58
N ALA A 24 0.08 3.67 9.57
CA ALA A 24 -0.31 4.82 10.38
C ALA A 24 -1.70 5.37 9.96
N TYR A 25 -1.97 5.40 8.66
CA TYR A 25 -3.28 5.79 8.14
C TYR A 25 -4.40 4.88 8.65
N LEU A 26 -4.22 3.55 8.57
CA LEU A 26 -5.22 2.59 9.04
C LEU A 26 -5.42 2.65 10.56
N ALA A 27 -4.34 2.77 11.34
CA ALA A 27 -4.43 2.90 12.79
C ALA A 27 -5.19 4.15 13.24
N HIS A 28 -5.04 5.25 12.50
CA HIS A 28 -5.77 6.48 12.82
C HIS A 28 -7.25 6.41 12.42
N HIS A 29 -7.55 5.90 11.22
CA HIS A 29 -8.91 5.97 10.67
C HIS A 29 -9.78 4.76 11.02
N LEU A 30 -9.18 3.60 11.27
CA LEU A 30 -9.86 2.33 11.55
C LEU A 30 -9.27 1.65 12.81
N PRO A 31 -9.26 2.33 13.98
CA PRO A 31 -8.61 1.80 15.18
C PRO A 31 -9.21 0.46 15.63
N LEU A 32 -10.54 0.27 15.50
CA LEU A 32 -11.18 -1.01 15.86
C LEU A 32 -10.75 -2.18 14.97
N LEU A 33 -10.42 -1.91 13.70
CA LEU A 33 -9.88 -2.93 12.80
C LEU A 33 -8.46 -3.30 13.23
N GLU A 34 -7.63 -2.32 13.58
CA GLU A 34 -6.29 -2.59 14.11
C GLU A 34 -6.33 -3.36 15.43
N ASP A 35 -7.20 -2.98 16.37
CA ASP A 35 -7.38 -3.70 17.63
C ASP A 35 -7.83 -5.14 17.42
N PHE A 36 -8.75 -5.37 16.46
CA PHE A 36 -9.19 -6.70 16.07
C PHE A 36 -8.03 -7.52 15.49
N LEU A 37 -7.25 -6.95 14.58
CA LEU A 37 -6.14 -7.64 13.95
C LEU A 37 -5.05 -8.00 14.97
N TRP A 38 -4.70 -7.05 15.83
CA TRP A 38 -3.73 -7.23 16.91
C TRP A 38 -4.13 -8.33 17.91
N SER A 39 -5.43 -8.39 18.25
CA SER A 39 -5.93 -9.35 19.23
C SER A 39 -6.03 -10.78 18.70
N ASN A 40 -6.09 -10.96 17.38
CA ASN A 40 -6.39 -12.26 16.76
C ASN A 40 -5.26 -12.84 15.89
N PHE A 41 -4.28 -12.02 15.49
CA PHE A 41 -3.21 -12.44 14.58
C PHE A 41 -1.84 -12.00 15.09
N LEU A 42 -0.81 -12.74 14.66
CA LEU A 42 0.57 -12.35 14.92
C LEU A 42 0.94 -11.12 14.07
N PRO A 43 1.83 -10.24 14.55
CA PRO A 43 2.25 -9.05 13.80
C PRO A 43 2.79 -9.38 12.39
N GLU A 44 3.53 -10.47 12.25
CA GLU A 44 4.09 -10.95 10.99
C GLU A 44 3.06 -11.55 10.01
N ASP A 45 1.86 -11.87 10.49
CA ASP A 45 0.76 -12.40 9.68
C ASP A 45 -0.03 -11.28 8.99
N VAL A 46 0.18 -10.00 9.35
CA VAL A 46 -0.61 -8.88 8.83
C VAL A 46 0.28 -7.78 8.27
N PHE A 47 0.10 -7.44 6.99
CA PHE A 47 0.84 -6.36 6.33
C PHE A 47 -0.10 -5.34 5.67
N ARG A 48 0.34 -4.08 5.63
CA ARG A 48 -0.48 -2.95 5.20
C ARG A 48 0.18 -2.24 4.03
N PHE A 49 -0.51 -2.18 2.91
CA PHE A 49 -0.05 -1.60 1.66
C PHE A 49 -0.93 -0.42 1.25
N GLY A 50 -0.32 0.64 0.77
CA GLY A 50 -0.97 1.67 -0.02
C GLY A 50 -0.84 1.27 -1.48
N LEU A 51 -1.94 1.25 -2.22
CA LEU A 51 -1.94 0.88 -3.63
C LEU A 51 -2.59 1.98 -4.46
N SER A 52 -1.92 2.35 -5.54
CA SER A 52 -2.49 3.14 -6.62
C SER A 52 -2.37 2.35 -7.92
N SER A 53 -3.49 2.08 -8.58
CA SER A 53 -3.47 1.44 -9.89
C SER A 53 -3.12 2.42 -11.01
N THR A 54 -3.42 3.70 -10.80
CA THR A 54 -3.30 4.74 -11.84
C THR A 54 -2.11 5.66 -11.64
N GLY A 55 -1.54 5.73 -10.43
CA GLY A 55 -0.41 6.59 -10.11
C GLY A 55 -0.76 8.07 -9.95
N GLY A 56 -2.03 8.44 -10.10
CA GLY A 56 -2.53 9.81 -10.10
C GLY A 56 -3.98 9.92 -10.57
N ASP A 57 -4.45 11.16 -10.70
CA ASP A 57 -5.86 11.47 -10.96
C ASP A 57 -6.20 11.49 -12.46
N LEU A 58 -6.90 10.46 -12.94
CA LEU A 58 -7.37 10.36 -14.33
C LEU A 58 -8.44 11.40 -14.69
N ARG A 59 -9.02 12.12 -13.72
CA ARG A 59 -9.94 13.23 -14.00
C ARG A 59 -9.20 14.50 -14.43
N ASN A 60 -7.89 14.57 -14.18
CA ASN A 60 -7.04 15.63 -14.70
C ASN A 60 -6.67 15.30 -16.16
N PRO A 61 -7.11 16.12 -17.15
CA PRO A 61 -6.83 15.87 -18.56
C PRO A 61 -5.33 15.67 -18.85
N ASP A 62 -4.48 16.54 -18.28
CA ASP A 62 -3.02 16.50 -18.47
C ASP A 62 -2.39 15.21 -17.91
N TYR A 63 -2.99 14.63 -16.87
CA TYR A 63 -2.52 13.36 -16.30
C TYR A 63 -3.06 12.16 -17.09
N SER A 64 -4.32 12.24 -17.53
CA SER A 64 -4.96 11.17 -18.29
C SER A 64 -4.23 10.87 -19.60
N GLU A 65 -3.77 11.90 -20.32
CA GLU A 65 -2.99 11.74 -21.55
C GLU A 65 -1.63 11.05 -21.25
N LYS A 66 -0.93 11.49 -20.21
CA LYS A 66 0.34 10.86 -19.78
C LYS A 66 0.15 9.39 -19.37
N TYR A 67 -0.95 9.08 -18.72
CA TYR A 67 -1.26 7.71 -18.29
C TYR A 67 -1.55 6.79 -19.48
N LEU A 68 -2.16 7.29 -20.56
CA LEU A 68 -2.40 6.49 -21.77
C LEU A 68 -1.09 6.06 -22.43
N ASP A 69 -0.09 6.95 -22.45
CA ASP A 69 1.23 6.65 -23.04
C ASP A 69 2.06 5.72 -22.14
N ASN A 70 1.95 5.87 -20.82
CA ASN A 70 2.71 5.07 -19.87
C ASN A 70 1.91 4.78 -18.60
N PRO A 71 1.07 3.72 -18.60
CA PRO A 71 0.30 3.33 -17.43
C PRO A 71 1.23 2.99 -16.27
N CYS A 72 1.06 3.67 -15.14
CA CYS A 72 1.90 3.45 -13.97
C CYS A 72 1.03 3.24 -12.73
N GLY A 73 1.18 2.07 -12.12
CA GLY A 73 0.67 1.80 -10.78
C GLY A 73 1.83 1.71 -9.81
N PHE A 74 1.52 1.79 -8.52
CA PHE A 74 2.51 1.54 -7.48
C PHE A 74 1.87 0.98 -6.20
N VAL A 75 2.74 0.33 -5.43
CA VAL A 75 2.48 -0.13 -4.07
C VAL A 75 3.50 0.53 -3.16
N GLU A 76 3.03 1.06 -2.04
CA GLU A 76 3.83 1.76 -1.04
C GLU A 76 3.63 1.12 0.34
N TRP A 77 4.68 1.10 1.14
CA TRP A 77 4.64 0.74 2.56
C TRP A 77 5.77 1.47 3.30
N VAL A 78 5.80 1.33 4.63
CA VAL A 78 6.87 1.89 5.46
C VAL A 78 7.50 0.77 6.27
N ASP A 79 8.83 0.72 6.28
CA ASP A 79 9.63 -0.18 7.10
C ASP A 79 10.75 0.59 7.83
N MET A 80 11.68 -0.13 8.46
CA MET A 80 12.82 0.49 9.18
C MET A 80 13.76 1.31 8.28
N ARG A 81 13.71 1.11 6.95
CA ARG A 81 14.46 1.89 5.95
C ARG A 81 13.67 3.11 5.47
N GLY A 82 12.48 3.32 6.02
CA GLY A 82 11.57 4.41 5.66
C GLY A 82 10.52 3.96 4.65
N ARG A 83 10.05 4.93 3.87
CA ARG A 83 9.04 4.70 2.83
C ARG A 83 9.66 3.90 1.68
N GLN A 84 9.02 2.78 1.35
CA GLN A 84 9.33 1.96 0.19
C GLN A 84 8.22 2.09 -0.83
N GLN A 85 8.58 2.11 -2.12
CA GLN A 85 7.62 2.13 -3.22
C GLN A 85 8.10 1.21 -4.33
N ARG A 86 7.18 0.44 -4.92
CA ARG A 86 7.42 -0.39 -6.11
C ARG A 86 6.33 -0.20 -7.13
N SER A 87 6.65 -0.36 -8.40
CA SER A 87 5.69 -0.33 -9.51
C SER A 87 4.91 -1.64 -9.67
N ASP A 88 5.34 -2.73 -9.02
CA ASP A 88 4.65 -4.01 -9.06
C ASP A 88 3.38 -3.98 -8.19
N ILE A 89 2.24 -3.77 -8.84
CA ILE A 89 0.91 -3.81 -8.20
C ILE A 89 0.52 -5.20 -7.68
N GLY A 90 1.21 -6.26 -8.12
CA GLY A 90 1.02 -7.63 -7.67
C GLY A 90 1.73 -7.96 -6.36
N LEU A 91 2.60 -7.06 -5.86
CA LEU A 91 3.37 -7.27 -4.63
C LEU A 91 2.54 -7.74 -3.43
N PRO A 92 1.34 -7.18 -3.14
CA PRO A 92 0.53 -7.64 -2.01
C PRO A 92 0.11 -9.10 -2.14
N LEU A 93 -0.20 -9.55 -3.37
CA LEU A 93 -0.52 -10.94 -3.65
C LEU A 93 0.72 -11.82 -3.49
N TYR A 94 1.88 -11.36 -3.96
CA TYR A 94 3.14 -12.07 -3.80
C TYR A 94 3.49 -12.22 -2.30
N TRP A 95 3.27 -11.17 -1.49
CA TRP A 95 3.46 -11.23 -0.04
C TRP A 95 2.49 -12.21 0.64
N LEU A 96 1.23 -12.28 0.23
CA LEU A 96 0.28 -13.27 0.77
C LEU A 96 0.81 -14.72 0.59
N LEU A 97 1.41 -15.01 -0.58
CA LEU A 97 1.95 -16.33 -0.91
C LEU A 97 3.28 -16.61 -0.21
N PHE A 98 4.21 -15.65 -0.19
CA PHE A 98 5.61 -15.88 0.18
C PHE A 98 6.11 -15.10 1.41
N GLY A 99 5.28 -14.24 2.00
CA GLY A 99 5.62 -13.41 3.17
C GLY A 99 6.74 -12.43 2.88
N GLU A 100 7.61 -12.22 3.86
CA GLU A 100 8.72 -11.26 3.81
C GLU A 100 9.68 -11.46 2.63
N HIS A 101 9.78 -12.68 2.09
CA HIS A 101 10.57 -12.93 0.87
C HIS A 101 10.12 -12.08 -0.32
N ALA A 102 8.82 -11.74 -0.39
CA ALA A 102 8.27 -10.88 -1.42
C ALA A 102 8.82 -9.46 -1.38
N LEU A 103 9.10 -8.94 -0.18
CA LEU A 103 9.62 -7.58 0.03
C LEU A 103 11.13 -7.49 -0.23
N SER A 104 11.83 -8.64 -0.17
CA SER A 104 13.27 -8.74 -0.46
C SER A 104 13.61 -9.04 -1.93
N ALA A 105 12.64 -9.45 -2.74
CA ALA A 105 12.87 -9.69 -4.16
C ALA A 105 13.35 -8.39 -4.84
N PRO A 106 14.28 -8.42 -5.80
CA PRO A 106 14.71 -7.22 -6.52
C PRO A 106 13.56 -6.53 -7.26
#